data_AF-A0A1W1DYC0-F1
#
_entry.id   AF-A0A1W1DYC0-F1
#
_cell.length_a   1.000
_cell.length_b   1.000
_cell.length_c   1.000
_cell.angle_alpha   90.00
_cell.angle_beta   90.00
_cell.angle_gamma   90.00
#
_symmetry.space_group_name_H-M   'P 1'
#
loop_
_entity.id
_entity.type
_entity.pdbx_description
1 polymer ?
#
loop_
_entity_poly.entity_id
_entity_poly.type
_entity_poly.pdbx_seq_one_letter_code
_entity_poly.pdbx_strand_id
1 'polypeptide(L)'
;MAEKEFGTCQNEPASNDCASLYQNLRVNSNFALNTHNQSNLSVGQQAKIKMGGLLALQEIIHQFTEDNIVDITALVDTIKSEYGDFDKLPFSKLMPKISQFKFRIR
;
A
#
# COMPACT_ATOMS: atom_id res chain seq x y z
N MET A 1 15.69 -2.68 6.81
CA MET A 1 14.52 -3.46 7.29
C MET A 1 13.33 -3.01 6.46
N ALA A 2 12.97 -3.75 5.41
CA ALA A 2 11.88 -3.38 4.49
C ALA A 2 10.95 -4.58 4.18
N GLU A 3 11.05 -5.63 5.02
CA GLU A 3 10.33 -6.89 4.84
C GLU A 3 9.02 -6.94 5.65
N LYS A 4 8.71 -5.91 6.46
CA LYS A 4 7.65 -5.95 7.49
C LYS A 4 6.42 -5.07 7.26
N GLU A 5 6.27 -4.42 6.11
CA GLU A 5 5.28 -3.33 6.01
C GLU A 5 3.85 -3.82 5.76
N PHE A 6 3.67 -5.05 5.26
CA PHE A 6 2.37 -5.75 5.24
C PHE A 6 2.41 -7.05 6.06
N GLY A 7 3.62 -7.52 6.42
CA GLY A 7 3.83 -8.73 7.24
C GLY A 7 3.57 -8.52 8.74
N THR A 8 3.22 -7.31 9.16
CA THR A 8 2.83 -6.94 10.53
C THR A 8 1.36 -7.18 10.83
N CYS A 9 0.53 -7.52 9.83
CA CYS A 9 -0.84 -7.98 10.04
C CYS A 9 -0.80 -9.42 10.59
N GLN A 10 -0.69 -9.53 11.92
CA GLN A 10 -0.37 -10.78 12.62
C GLN A 10 -1.60 -11.65 12.95
N ASN A 11 -2.82 -11.12 12.87
CA ASN A 11 -4.05 -11.88 13.08
C ASN A 11 -4.55 -12.47 11.75
N GLU A 12 -5.03 -13.71 11.74
CA GLU A 12 -5.41 -14.45 10.51
C GLU A 12 -6.37 -13.68 9.56
N PRO A 13 -7.46 -13.04 10.05
CA PRO A 13 -8.34 -12.24 9.19
C PRO A 13 -7.64 -10.99 8.64
N ALA A 14 -6.93 -10.27 9.50
CA ALA A 14 -6.14 -9.10 9.11
C ALA A 14 -5.03 -9.46 8.12
N SER A 15 -4.46 -10.66 8.23
CA SER A 15 -3.43 -11.16 7.32
C SER A 15 -3.97 -11.34 5.90
N ASN A 16 -5.18 -11.91 5.76
CA ASN A 16 -5.85 -12.06 4.47
C ASN A 16 -6.22 -10.70 3.85
N ASP A 17 -6.70 -9.76 4.66
CA ASP A 17 -7.05 -8.43 4.20
C ASP A 17 -5.82 -7.64 3.76
N CYS A 18 -4.73 -7.69 4.53
CA CYS A 18 -3.45 -7.09 4.16
C CYS A 18 -2.85 -7.71 2.88
N ALA A 19 -2.94 -9.03 2.73
CA ALA A 19 -2.52 -9.70 1.50
C ALA A 19 -3.36 -9.26 0.30
N SER A 20 -4.68 -9.19 0.46
CA SER A 20 -5.62 -8.76 -0.59
C SER A 20 -5.38 -7.31 -0.99
N LEU A 21 -5.17 -6.42 -0.02
CA LEU A 21 -4.80 -5.03 -0.26
C LEU A 21 -3.47 -4.94 -1.03
N TYR A 22 -2.44 -5.67 -0.61
CA TYR A 22 -1.16 -5.68 -1.30
C TYR A 22 -1.28 -6.15 -2.76
N GLN A 23 -2.07 -7.19 -3.04
CA GLN A 23 -2.26 -7.67 -4.41
C GLN A 23 -2.95 -6.61 -5.28
N ASN A 24 -3.98 -5.97 -4.76
CA ASN A 24 -4.66 -4.87 -5.45
C ASN A 24 -3.70 -3.72 -5.76
N LEU A 25 -2.89 -3.30 -4.79
CA LEU A 25 -1.86 -2.28 -5.01
C LEU A 25 -0.84 -2.71 -6.05
N ARG A 26 -0.37 -3.97 -6.00
CA ARG A 26 0.62 -4.51 -6.93
C ARG A 26 0.11 -4.52 -8.37
N VAL A 27 -1.08 -5.05 -8.60
CA VAL A 27 -1.66 -5.17 -9.95
C VAL A 27 -1.91 -3.79 -10.56
N ASN A 28 -2.46 -2.85 -9.78
CA ASN A 28 -2.76 -1.51 -10.26
C ASN A 28 -1.52 -0.62 -10.43
N SER A 29 -0.43 -0.89 -9.69
CA SER A 29 0.83 -0.15 -9.80
C SER A 29 1.64 -0.48 -11.05
N ASN A 30 1.24 -1.51 -11.82
CA ASN A 30 2.04 -1.98 -12.95
C ASN A 30 2.37 -0.91 -13.98
N PHE A 31 1.38 -0.09 -14.33
CA PHE A 31 1.59 1.01 -15.26
C PHE A 31 2.40 2.15 -14.61
N ALA A 32 2.01 2.55 -13.39
CA ALA A 32 2.60 3.67 -12.67
C ALA A 32 4.08 3.47 -12.30
N LEU A 33 4.51 2.22 -12.18
CA LEU A 33 5.89 1.82 -11.84
C LEU A 33 6.64 1.16 -13.01
N ASN A 34 6.00 1.06 -14.19
CA ASN A 34 6.54 0.37 -15.36
C ASN A 34 6.98 -1.09 -15.08
N THR A 35 6.12 -1.86 -14.39
CA THR A 35 6.40 -3.25 -13.95
C THR A 35 5.56 -4.30 -14.66
N HIS A 36 4.80 -3.95 -15.71
CA HIS A 36 3.80 -4.84 -16.34
C HIS A 36 4.34 -6.22 -16.79
N ASN A 37 5.61 -6.29 -17.19
CA ASN A 37 6.27 -7.52 -17.63
C ASN A 37 7.36 -8.01 -16.67
N GLN A 38 7.40 -7.49 -15.44
CA GLN A 38 8.44 -7.82 -14.46
C GLN A 38 7.93 -8.86 -13.47
N SER A 39 8.54 -10.04 -13.46
CA SER A 39 8.25 -11.06 -12.45
C SER A 39 8.77 -10.67 -11.06
N ASN A 40 9.92 -9.99 -11.01
CA ASN A 40 10.56 -9.52 -9.78
C ASN A 40 10.61 -8.00 -9.74
N LEU A 41 10.20 -7.44 -8.60
CA LEU A 41 10.25 -6.02 -8.33
C LEU A 41 11.58 -5.66 -7.65
N SER A 42 12.21 -4.57 -8.06
CA SER A 42 13.34 -3.99 -7.32
C SER A 42 12.92 -3.59 -5.90
N VAL A 43 13.88 -3.49 -4.98
CA VAL A 43 13.61 -3.06 -3.59
C VAL A 43 12.87 -1.73 -3.55
N GLY A 44 13.23 -0.78 -4.41
CA GLY A 44 12.56 0.52 -4.52
C GLY A 44 11.10 0.40 -4.98
N GLN A 45 10.82 -0.43 -5.99
CA GLN A 45 9.45 -0.68 -6.44
C GLN A 45 8.62 -1.39 -5.36
N GLN A 46 9.21 -2.35 -4.65
CA GLN A 46 8.55 -2.99 -3.51
C GLN A 46 8.23 -2.00 -2.41
N ALA A 47 9.17 -1.10 -2.06
CA ALA A 47 8.95 -0.09 -1.04
C ALA A 47 7.85 0.92 -1.43
N LYS A 48 7.77 1.30 -2.71
CA LYS A 48 6.68 2.14 -3.24
C LYS A 48 5.32 1.48 -3.09
N ILE A 49 5.18 0.22 -3.50
CA ILE A 49 3.90 -0.50 -3.38
C ILE A 49 3.55 -0.73 -1.92
N LYS A 50 4.54 -1.14 -1.11
CA LYS A 50 4.33 -1.48 0.29
C LYS A 50 4.06 -0.23 1.14
N MET A 51 5.12 0.50 1.49
CA MET A 51 4.98 1.68 2.35
C MET A 51 4.33 2.85 1.63
N GLY A 52 4.74 3.13 0.39
CA GLY A 52 4.16 4.23 -0.37
C GLY A 52 2.66 4.04 -0.60
N GLY A 53 2.20 2.80 -0.76
CA GLY A 53 0.78 2.46 -0.85
C GLY A 53 0.02 2.75 0.45
N LEU A 54 0.53 2.26 1.58
CA LEU A 54 -0.10 2.48 2.88
C LEU A 54 -0.11 3.95 3.30
N LEU A 55 1.00 4.68 3.11
CA LEU A 55 1.07 6.11 3.41
C LEU A 55 0.12 6.92 2.52
N ALA A 56 0.03 6.58 1.24
CA ALA A 56 -0.89 7.25 0.34
C ALA A 56 -2.37 6.96 0.68
N LEU A 57 -2.69 5.75 1.15
CA LEU A 57 -4.03 5.40 1.62
C LEU A 57 -4.37 6.17 2.91
N GLN A 58 -3.44 6.22 3.86
CA GLN A 58 -3.58 7.00 5.09
C GLN A 58 -3.85 8.48 4.76
N GLU A 59 -3.10 9.06 3.83
CA GLU A 59 -3.29 10.45 3.42
C GLU A 59 -4.64 10.69 2.76
N ILE A 60 -5.13 9.76 1.93
CA ILE A 60 -6.42 9.90 1.25
C ILE A 60 -7.59 9.78 2.23
N ILE A 61 -7.51 8.86 3.19
CA ILE A 61 -8.58 8.57 4.14
C ILE A 61 -8.64 9.62 5.23
N HIS A 62 -7.49 9.90 5.86
CA HIS A 62 -7.44 10.80 7.00
C HIS A 62 -7.22 12.27 6.60
N GLN A 63 -6.97 12.55 5.31
CA GLN A 63 -6.75 13.88 4.76
C GLN A 63 -5.56 14.63 5.39
N PHE A 64 -4.61 13.92 5.99
CA PHE A 64 -3.36 14.48 6.50
C PHE A 64 -2.15 13.65 6.07
N THR A 65 -1.02 14.31 5.88
CA THR A 65 0.23 13.65 5.50
C THR A 65 1.04 13.32 6.75
N GLU A 66 1.09 12.05 7.11
CA GLU A 66 2.03 11.53 8.11
C GLU A 66 3.04 10.60 7.45
N ASP A 67 4.30 10.68 7.86
CA ASP A 67 5.40 9.88 7.32
C ASP A 67 5.51 8.48 7.96
N ASN A 68 4.65 8.18 8.96
CA ASN A 68 4.67 6.92 9.70
C ASN A 68 3.30 6.27 9.70
N ILE A 69 3.27 4.94 9.75
CA ILE A 69 2.06 4.15 9.93
C ILE A 69 2.16 3.50 11.30
N VAL A 70 1.26 3.90 12.21
CA VAL A 70 1.29 3.44 13.60
C VAL A 70 0.69 2.03 13.71
N ASP A 71 -0.42 1.78 13.01
CA ASP A 71 -1.11 0.49 13.01
C ASP A 71 -1.67 0.18 11.62
N ILE A 72 -1.03 -0.78 10.95
CA ILE A 72 -1.42 -1.22 9.60
C ILE A 72 -2.75 -1.98 9.64
N THR A 73 -3.02 -2.73 10.71
CA THR A 73 -4.27 -3.49 10.84
C THR A 73 -5.45 -2.52 10.95
N ALA A 74 -5.34 -1.53 11.83
CA ALA A 74 -6.36 -0.49 11.98
C ALA A 74 -6.58 0.30 10.68
N LEU A 75 -5.51 0.59 9.92
CA LEU A 75 -5.61 1.25 8.62
C LEU A 75 -6.34 0.38 7.60
N VAL A 76 -6.00 -0.91 7.50
CA VAL A 76 -6.64 -1.87 6.58
C VAL A 76 -8.12 -2.07 6.92
N ASP A 77 -8.45 -2.19 8.20
CA ASP A 77 -9.85 -2.28 8.66
C ASP A 77 -10.64 -1.01 8.32
N THR A 78 -10.03 0.17 8.50
CA THR A 78 -10.63 1.46 8.13
C THR A 78 -10.88 1.53 6.63
N ILE A 79 -9.90 1.16 5.81
CA ILE A 79 -10.04 1.11 4.35
C ILE A 79 -11.21 0.21 3.95
N LYS A 80 -11.28 -0.99 4.53
CA LYS A 80 -12.32 -1.97 4.24
C LYS A 80 -13.69 -1.49 4.70
N SER A 81 -13.78 -0.80 5.83
CA SER A 81 -15.02 -0.19 6.31
C SER A 81 -15.52 0.95 5.42
N GLU A 82 -14.62 1.81 4.93
CA GLU A 82 -14.96 2.99 4.10
C GLU A 82 -15.33 2.60 2.67
N TYR A 83 -14.59 1.68 2.06
CA TYR A 83 -14.75 1.32 0.64
C TYR A 83 -15.48 -0.01 0.42
N GLY A 84 -15.66 -0.81 1.46
CA GLY A 84 -16.24 -2.16 1.43
C GLY A 84 -15.27 -3.23 0.88
N ASP A 85 -14.61 -2.93 -0.25
CA ASP A 85 -13.67 -3.83 -0.91
C ASP A 85 -12.47 -3.04 -1.47
N PHE A 86 -11.30 -3.69 -1.55
CA PHE A 86 -10.04 -3.08 -1.96
C PHE A 86 -9.97 -2.79 -3.47
N ASP A 87 -10.81 -3.43 -4.28
CA ASP A 87 -10.95 -3.14 -5.71
C ASP A 87 -11.62 -1.78 -6.01
N LYS A 88 -12.35 -1.23 -5.04
CA LYS A 88 -13.03 0.08 -5.11
C LYS A 88 -12.16 1.24 -4.65
N LEU A 89 -10.91 0.97 -4.27
CA LEU A 89 -9.97 2.01 -3.90
C LEU A 89 -9.79 3.03 -5.03
N PRO A 90 -9.57 4.33 -4.71
CA PRO A 90 -9.40 5.36 -5.71
C PRO A 90 -8.00 5.29 -6.36
N PHE A 91 -7.73 4.23 -7.14
CA PHE A 91 -6.41 3.96 -7.74
C PHE A 91 -5.92 5.12 -8.61
N SER A 92 -6.81 5.85 -9.29
CA SER A 92 -6.43 7.04 -10.06
C SER A 92 -5.78 8.15 -9.22
N LYS A 93 -6.16 8.27 -7.93
CA LYS A 93 -5.53 9.21 -6.97
C LYS A 93 -4.33 8.58 -6.26
N LEU A 94 -4.37 7.26 -6.07
CA LEU A 94 -3.36 6.52 -5.34
C LEU A 94 -2.07 6.30 -6.15
N MET A 95 -2.19 5.94 -7.43
CA MET A 95 -1.05 5.60 -8.29
C MET A 95 -0.02 6.75 -8.44
N PRO A 96 -0.42 8.01 -8.63
CA PRO A 96 0.52 9.12 -8.65
C PRO A 96 1.33 9.24 -7.35
N LYS A 97 0.67 9.09 -6.18
CA LYS A 97 1.31 9.15 -4.86
C LYS A 97 2.30 8.00 -4.66
N ILE A 98 1.90 6.78 -5.01
CA ILE A 98 2.77 5.58 -4.96
C ILE A 98 4.01 5.77 -5.86
N SER A 99 3.83 6.27 -7.09
CA SER A 99 4.95 6.46 -8.01
C SER A 99 5.92 7.54 -7.53
N GLN A 100 5.42 8.59 -6.88
CA GLN A 100 6.22 9.68 -6.31
C GLN A 100 6.91 9.33 -4.99
N PHE A 101 6.48 8.27 -4.29
CA PHE A 101 7.08 7.85 -3.03
C PHE A 101 8.59 7.61 -3.18
N LYS A 102 9.37 8.23 -2.29
CA LYS A 102 10.82 8.04 -2.21
C LYS A 102 11.13 7.35 -0.90
N PHE A 103 11.61 6.11 -0.99
CA PHE A 103 12.14 5.40 0.16
C PHE A 103 13.36 6.17 0.68
N ARG A 104 13.21 6.81 1.85
CA ARG A 104 14.31 7.49 2.53
C ARG A 104 14.95 6.48 3.46
N ILE A 105 16.14 6.00 3.09
CA ILE A 105 17.01 5.29 4.03
C ILE A 105 17.60 6.37 4.93
N ARG A 106 17.11 6.46 6.18
CA ARG A 106 17.83 7.19 7.23
C ARG A 106 18.96 6.31 7.76
#